data_AF-A0A892ZFQ3-F1
#
_entry.id   AF-A0A892ZFQ3-F1
#
_cell.length_a   1.000
_cell.length_b   1.000
_cell.length_c   1.000
_cell.angle_alpha   90.00
_cell.angle_beta   90.00
_cell.angle_gamma   90.00
#
_symmetry.space_group_name_H-M   'P 1'
#
loop_
_entity.id
_entity.type
_entity.pdbx_description
1 polymer ?
#
loop_
_entity_poly.entity_id
_entity_poly.type
_entity_poly.pdbx_seq_one_letter_code
_entity_poly.pdbx_strand_id
1 'polypeptide(L)'
;MGLPADAKPGDKVTVQVTPENGTAAVPVTLTKNADGSWTSDNTDTIPSVVAGGTTATIPADKVADGSTVKATAQDAAGNQSAEGSTTA
;
A
#
# COMPACT_ATOMS: atom_id res chain seq x y z
N MET A 1 -5.04 4.86 -4.25
CA MET A 1 -5.66 3.80 -3.43
C MET A 1 -6.08 4.38 -2.08
N GLY A 2 -7.30 4.09 -1.61
CA GLY A 2 -7.75 4.53 -0.27
C GLY A 2 -7.15 3.67 0.85
N LEU A 3 -6.79 4.29 1.97
CA LEU A 3 -6.32 3.61 3.17
C LEU A 3 -7.47 3.39 4.15
N PRO A 4 -7.44 2.35 5.00
CA PRO A 4 -8.51 2.11 5.96
C PRO A 4 -8.65 3.27 6.95
N ALA A 5 -9.86 3.83 7.06
CA ALA A 5 -10.13 5.00 7.92
C ALA A 5 -9.95 4.69 9.41
N ASP A 6 -10.36 3.49 9.84
CA ASP A 6 -10.34 3.06 11.24
C ASP A 6 -9.05 2.31 11.63
N ALA A 7 -7.99 2.44 10.82
CA ALA A 7 -6.70 1.79 11.08
C ALA A 7 -6.04 2.31 12.36
N LYS A 8 -5.61 1.39 13.21
CA LYS A 8 -4.89 1.63 14.47
C LYS A 8 -3.38 1.52 14.27
N PRO A 9 -2.56 2.10 15.17
CA PRO A 9 -1.11 1.95 15.11
C PRO A 9 -0.71 0.47 15.10
N GLY A 10 0.17 0.09 14.17
CA GLY A 10 0.58 -1.29 13.93
C GLY A 10 -0.21 -2.02 12.84
N ASP A 11 -1.36 -1.49 12.40
CA ASP A 11 -2.09 -2.02 11.24
C ASP A 11 -1.26 -1.83 9.97
N LYS A 12 -1.44 -2.74 9.01
CA LYS A 12 -0.66 -2.85 7.80
C LYS A 12 -1.56 -2.85 6.56
N VAL A 13 -1.07 -2.27 5.47
CA VAL A 13 -1.61 -2.46 4.13
C VAL A 13 -0.49 -2.99 3.27
N THR A 14 -0.65 -4.22 2.76
CA THR A 14 0.31 -4.82 1.82
C THR A 14 -0.24 -4.66 0.41
N VAL A 15 0.56 -4.04 -0.46
CA VAL A 15 0.26 -3.80 -1.86
C VAL A 15 1.19 -4.64 -2.72
N GLN A 16 0.64 -5.45 -3.61
CA GLN A 16 1.42 -6.13 -4.64
C GLN A 16 1.39 -5.32 -5.93
N VAL A 17 2.57 -4.99 -6.43
CA VAL A 17 2.76 -4.20 -7.66
C VAL A 17 3.76 -4.91 -8.57
N THR A 18 3.54 -4.89 -9.88
CA THR A 18 4.58 -5.30 -10.84
C THR A 18 5.37 -4.05 -11.22
N PRO A 19 6.67 -3.96 -10.89
CA PRO A 19 7.47 -2.79 -11.23
C PRO A 19 7.60 -2.61 -12.74
N GLU A 20 7.80 -1.37 -13.21
CA GLU A 20 7.91 -1.02 -14.65
C GLU A 20 8.89 -1.92 -15.43
N ASN A 21 10.01 -2.30 -14.82
CA ASN A 21 11.03 -3.15 -15.45
C ASN A 21 11.01 -4.60 -14.91
N GLY A 22 9.97 -4.97 -14.17
CA GLY A 22 9.82 -6.26 -13.52
C GLY A 22 8.77 -7.14 -14.19
N THR A 23 8.93 -8.45 -14.08
CA THR A 23 7.96 -9.44 -14.56
C THR A 23 7.18 -10.13 -13.44
N ALA A 24 7.58 -9.91 -12.19
CA ALA A 24 6.96 -10.48 -11.00
C ALA A 24 6.43 -9.37 -10.10
N ALA A 25 5.27 -9.61 -9.48
CA ALA A 25 4.72 -8.71 -8.49
C ALA A 25 5.56 -8.75 -7.20
N VAL A 26 5.86 -7.58 -6.65
CA VAL A 26 6.59 -7.41 -5.39
C VAL A 26 5.67 -6.77 -4.34
N PRO A 27 5.74 -7.21 -3.08
CA PRO A 27 4.97 -6.59 -2.00
C PRO A 27 5.63 -5.29 -1.53
N VAL A 28 4.82 -4.28 -1.24
CA VAL A 28 5.15 -3.04 -0.55
C VAL A 28 4.19 -2.89 0.62
N THR A 29 4.70 -2.65 1.82
CA THR A 29 3.90 -2.58 3.05
C THR A 29 3.86 -1.17 3.61
N LEU A 30 2.66 -0.64 3.79
CA LEU A 30 2.39 0.56 4.58
C LEU A 30 2.03 0.15 6.01
N THR A 31 2.68 0.74 7.01
CA THR A 31 2.39 0.51 8.43
C THR A 31 1.83 1.78 9.07
N LYS A 32 0.70 1.69 9.75
CA LYS A 32 0.07 2.80 10.47
C LYS A 32 0.88 3.13 11.72
N ASN A 33 1.28 4.38 11.86
CA ASN A 33 2.03 4.89 13.00
C ASN A 33 1.11 5.48 14.07
N ALA A 34 1.65 5.67 15.28
CA ALA A 34 0.94 6.27 16.41
C ALA A 34 0.56 7.74 16.19
N ASP A 35 1.30 8.46 15.36
CA ASP A 35 1.03 9.86 14.99
C ASP A 35 -0.04 10.00 13.90
N GLY A 36 -0.59 8.87 13.42
CA GLY A 36 -1.60 8.83 12.36
C GLY A 36 -1.04 8.83 10.93
N SER A 37 0.28 8.89 10.74
CA SER A 37 0.93 8.72 9.44
C SER A 37 1.03 7.23 9.04
N TRP A 38 1.35 6.97 7.78
CA TRP A 38 1.70 5.64 7.28
C TRP A 38 3.13 5.63 6.75
N THR A 39 3.96 4.72 7.26
CA THR A 39 5.31 4.50 6.75
C THR A 39 5.31 3.39 5.71
N SER A 40 5.89 3.65 4.54
CA SER A 40 6.17 2.63 3.53
C SER A 40 7.53 1.96 3.76
N ASP A 41 7.61 0.66 3.55
CA ASP A 41 8.88 -0.08 3.50
C ASP A 41 9.65 0.13 2.18
N ASN A 42 8.99 0.66 1.15
CA ASN A 42 9.58 1.04 -0.14
C ASN A 42 8.99 2.37 -0.64
N THR A 43 9.62 3.47 -0.21
CA THR A 43 9.17 4.83 -0.53
C THR A 43 9.32 5.22 -1.99
N ASP A 44 10.17 4.53 -2.75
CA ASP A 44 10.36 4.77 -4.19
C ASP A 44 9.16 4.28 -5.01
N THR A 45 8.46 3.26 -4.50
CA THR A 45 7.30 2.66 -5.18
C THR A 45 5.98 3.16 -4.61
N ILE A 46 5.89 3.27 -3.28
CA ILE A 46 4.74 3.86 -2.60
C ILE A 46 5.29 4.84 -1.56
N PRO A 47 5.19 6.16 -1.76
CA PRO A 47 5.61 7.13 -0.78
C PRO A 47 4.85 6.97 0.54
N SER A 48 5.52 7.27 1.66
CA SER A 48 4.89 7.37 2.96
C SER A 48 3.79 8.43 2.96
N VAL A 49 2.73 8.20 3.73
CA VAL A 49 1.59 9.11 3.81
C VAL A 49 1.65 9.85 5.13
N VAL A 50 1.61 11.19 5.07
CA VAL A 50 1.62 12.04 6.28
C VAL A 50 0.36 11.84 7.13
N ALA A 51 0.43 12.23 8.40
CA ALA A 51 -0.72 12.17 9.30
C ALA A 51 -1.93 12.91 8.71
N GLY A 52 -3.11 12.29 8.81
CA GLY A 52 -4.35 12.79 8.20
C GLY A 52 -4.53 12.47 6.71
N GLY A 53 -3.50 11.91 6.05
CA GLY A 53 -3.64 11.42 4.67
C GLY A 53 -4.44 10.12 4.61
N THR A 54 -5.37 10.05 3.65
CA THR A 54 -6.31 8.93 3.49
C THR A 54 -6.03 8.10 2.24
N THR A 55 -5.03 8.47 1.44
CA THR A 55 -4.73 7.84 0.17
C THR A 55 -3.23 7.63 0.00
N ALA A 56 -2.87 6.46 -0.53
CA ALA A 56 -1.54 6.18 -1.05
C ALA A 56 -1.57 6.17 -2.59
N THR A 57 -0.49 6.63 -3.20
CA THR A 57 -0.34 6.75 -4.66
C THR A 57 0.91 5.98 -5.09
N ILE A 58 0.79 5.19 -6.16
CA ILE A 58 1.93 4.55 -6.82
C ILE A 58 2.29 5.46 -8.00
N PRO A 59 3.53 5.96 -8.12
CA PRO A 59 3.95 6.71 -9.30
C PRO A 59 3.84 5.85 -10.56
N ALA A 60 3.33 6.42 -11.65
CA ALA A 60 3.09 5.67 -12.89
C ALA A 60 4.38 5.10 -13.49
N ASP A 61 5.51 5.79 -13.35
CA ASP A 61 6.83 5.36 -13.83
C ASP A 61 7.46 4.21 -13.01
N LYS A 62 6.77 3.76 -11.96
CA LYS A 62 7.25 2.73 -11.03
C LYS A 62 6.47 1.42 -11.17
N VAL A 63 5.39 1.39 -11.94
CA VAL A 63 4.51 0.23 -12.11
C VAL A 63 4.31 -0.04 -13.60
N ALA A 64 4.41 -1.30 -14.00
CA ALA A 64 4.25 -1.68 -15.40
C ALA A 64 2.85 -1.37 -15.93
N ASP A 65 2.77 -0.71 -17.08
CA ASP A 65 1.52 -0.40 -17.77
C ASP A 65 0.64 -1.65 -17.97
N GLY A 66 -0.65 -1.56 -17.64
CA GLY A 66 -1.60 -2.68 -17.76
C GLY A 66 -1.40 -3.79 -16.74
N SER A 67 -0.46 -3.66 -15.80
CA SER A 67 -0.30 -4.60 -14.70
C SER A 67 -1.40 -4.43 -13.64
N THR A 68 -1.67 -5.51 -12.91
CA THR A 68 -2.65 -5.48 -11.82
C THR A 68 -1.95 -5.13 -10.51
N VAL A 69 -2.48 -4.13 -9.82
CA VAL A 69 -2.13 -3.77 -8.45
C VAL A 69 -3.16 -4.38 -7.51
N LYS A 70 -2.69 -5.08 -6.47
CA LYS A 70 -3.55 -5.69 -5.44
C LYS A 70 -3.21 -5.10 -4.09
N ALA A 71 -4.20 -4.94 -3.21
CA ALA A 71 -3.97 -4.42 -1.87
C ALA A 71 -4.85 -5.14 -0.85
N THR A 72 -4.23 -5.46 0.29
CA THR A 72 -4.89 -6.13 1.41
C THR A 72 -4.50 -5.42 2.70
N ALA A 73 -5.50 -5.06 3.51
CA ALA A 73 -5.28 -4.53 4.85
C ALA A 73 -5.26 -5.67 5.88
N GLN A 74 -4.40 -5.56 6.88
CA GLN A 74 -4.28 -6.47 8.01
C GLN A 74 -4.18 -5.65 9.30
N ASP A 75 -4.96 -6.00 10.32
CA ASP A 75 -4.81 -5.38 11.64
C ASP A 75 -3.63 -5.97 12.43
N ALA A 76 -3.22 -5.31 13.51
CA ALA A 76 -2.14 -5.79 14.37
C ALA A 76 -2.39 -7.18 15.01
N ALA A 77 -3.65 -7.65 15.04
CA ALA A 77 -4.04 -8.97 15.51
C ALA A 77 -4.00 -10.05 14.41
N GLY A 78 -3.70 -9.67 13.17
CA GLY A 78 -3.56 -10.55 12.02
C GLY A 78 -4.83 -10.71 11.17
N ASN A 79 -5.94 -10.05 11.51
CA ASN A 79 -7.18 -10.14 10.74
C ASN A 79 -7.04 -9.39 9.41
N GLN A 80 -7.36 -10.07 8.31
CA GLN A 80 -7.25 -9.51 6.96
C GLN A 80 -8.59 -9.02 6.43
N SER A 81 -8.56 -7.88 5.73
CA SER A 81 -9.69 -7.37 4.95
C SER A 81 -9.78 -8.05 3.58
N ALA A 82 -10.89 -7.83 2.87
CA ALA A 82 -11.00 -8.24 1.48
C ALA A 82 -9.91 -7.57 0.62
N GLU A 83 -9.38 -8.31 -0.35
CA GLU A 83 -8.42 -7.79 -1.33
C GLU A 83 -9.12 -6.80 -2.26
N GLY A 84 -8.55 -5.60 -2.39
CA GLY A 84 -8.87 -4.66 -3.46
C GLY A 84 -7.89 -4.84 -4.62
N SER A 85 -8.36 -4.63 -5.86
CA SER A 85 -7.47 -4.62 -7.03
C SER A 85 -7.83 -3.51 -8.00
N THR A 86 -6.82 -3.01 -8.72
CA THR A 86 -6.95 -2.06 -9.82
C THR A 86 -5.90 -2.38 -10.88
N THR A 87 -6.12 -1.92 -12.10
CA THR A 87 -5.13 -2.00 -13.18
C THR A 87 -4.43 -0.64 -13.31
N ALA A 88 -3.11 -0.66 -13.53
CA ALA A 88 -2.29 0.53 -13.80
C ALA A 88 -2.58 1.09 -15.19
#